data_AF-A0AAW1PWI8-F1
#
_entry.id   AF-A0AAW1PWI8-F1
#
_cell.length_a   1.000
_cell.length_b   1.000
_cell.length_c   1.000
_cell.angle_alpha   90.00
_cell.angle_beta   90.00
_cell.angle_gamma   90.00
#
_symmetry.space_group_name_H-M   'P 1'
#
loop_
_entity.id
_entity.type
_entity.pdbx_description
1 polymer ?
#
loop_
_entity_poly.entity_id
_entity_poly.type
_entity_poly.pdbx_seq_one_letter_code
_entity_poly.pdbx_strand_id
1 'polypeptide(L)'
;MADANPDLAVELQRTRSLLEQEQRRSSGLAEELRHTKEHHLSVLNREKVDLENQLEVEQEFIVNKLMKRLEQLKQDKQKLANEVEFEEEYLVNNLQKRLQQLNSEKVNLESKLEVEQEYIVNKLQKKLEELSMEKSKLNLEKVDLENQLEAEQEYIVNKLQKQVEKLGREKRNLAKEKSELQRQVTDLAASVDKLNRDKIALENQMEMEEEGIVNRLQRQLEQLMSGYRLMEQKLETCGFSAKDLGPLAIDNNTEWVYGRSPKKADSMRFCGARRERPTSASSASASTLLPFRAASLGEAYPRSSFKKATSAPINLT
;
A
#
# COMPACT_ATOMS: atom_id res chain seq x y z
N MET A 1 -39.94 -134.49 129.15
CA MET A 1 -39.47 -133.40 130.03
C MET A 1 -38.99 -132.28 129.13
N ALA A 2 -39.50 -131.05 129.17
CA ALA A 2 -40.60 -130.43 129.89
C ALA A 2 -40.95 -129.14 129.11
N ASP A 3 -42.24 -128.84 129.02
CA ASP A 3 -42.90 -127.55 128.82
C ASP A 3 -42.42 -126.59 127.71
N ALA A 4 -43.03 -126.78 126.54
CA ALA A 4 -43.27 -125.70 125.59
C ALA A 4 -44.32 -124.74 126.18
N ASN A 5 -43.90 -123.52 126.48
CA ASN A 5 -44.71 -122.49 127.10
C ASN A 5 -45.86 -122.04 126.15
N PRO A 6 -47.14 -122.25 126.49
CA PRO A 6 -48.29 -121.97 125.62
C PRO A 6 -48.58 -120.48 125.39
N ASP A 7 -48.00 -119.59 126.19
CA ASP A 7 -48.11 -118.12 125.99
C ASP A 7 -47.40 -117.66 124.71
N LEU A 8 -46.29 -118.31 124.33
CA LEU A 8 -45.52 -117.94 123.14
C LEU A 8 -46.26 -118.23 121.83
N ALA A 9 -47.15 -119.24 121.84
CA ALA A 9 -47.94 -119.64 120.67
C ALA A 9 -49.12 -118.68 120.41
N VAL A 10 -49.78 -118.20 121.47
CA VAL A 10 -50.86 -117.20 121.38
C VAL A 10 -50.28 -115.83 120.99
N GLU A 11 -49.11 -115.49 121.51
CA GLU A 11 -48.40 -114.26 121.16
C GLU A 11 -47.84 -114.31 119.73
N LEU A 12 -47.33 -115.47 119.26
CA LEU A 12 -46.99 -115.72 117.85
C LEU A 12 -48.21 -115.62 116.91
N GLN A 13 -49.39 -116.07 117.34
CA GLN A 13 -50.59 -115.98 116.52
C GLN A 13 -51.14 -114.55 116.46
N ARG A 14 -51.09 -113.80 117.58
CA ARG A 14 -51.44 -112.36 117.61
C ARG A 14 -50.48 -111.52 116.79
N THR A 15 -49.18 -111.75 116.92
CA THR A 15 -48.15 -111.07 116.12
C THR A 15 -48.26 -111.42 114.64
N ARG A 16 -48.58 -112.67 114.28
CA ARG A 16 -48.91 -113.05 112.89
C ARG A 16 -50.15 -112.32 112.38
N SER A 17 -51.24 -112.24 113.15
CA SER A 17 -52.44 -111.50 112.72
C SER A 17 -52.19 -110.00 112.57
N LEU A 18 -51.38 -109.40 113.45
CA LEU A 18 -50.98 -107.99 113.36
C LEU A 18 -50.06 -107.75 112.17
N LEU A 19 -49.13 -108.67 111.91
CA LEU A 19 -48.26 -108.62 110.74
C LEU A 19 -49.06 -108.76 109.45
N GLU A 20 -50.04 -109.66 109.38
CA GLU A 20 -50.94 -109.76 108.22
C GLU A 20 -51.79 -108.50 108.04
N GLN A 21 -52.26 -107.88 109.13
CA GLN A 21 -53.02 -106.64 109.08
C GLN A 21 -52.15 -105.47 108.60
N GLU A 22 -50.92 -105.35 109.11
CA GLU A 22 -49.94 -104.36 108.67
C GLU A 22 -49.46 -104.63 107.24
N GLN A 23 -49.32 -105.88 106.82
CA GLN A 23 -49.01 -106.24 105.43
C GLN A 23 -50.15 -105.85 104.48
N ARG A 24 -51.41 -106.08 104.85
CA ARG A 24 -52.58 -105.63 104.06
C ARG A 24 -52.70 -104.11 104.02
N ARG A 25 -52.42 -103.43 105.13
CA ARG A 25 -52.40 -101.97 105.20
C ARG A 25 -51.25 -101.39 104.37
N SER A 26 -50.06 -101.98 104.46
CA SER A 26 -48.89 -101.60 103.69
C SER A 26 -49.08 -101.90 102.20
N SER A 27 -49.74 -102.99 101.83
CA SER A 27 -50.06 -103.29 100.43
C SER A 27 -51.10 -102.33 99.87
N GLY A 28 -52.15 -102.00 100.64
CA GLY A 28 -53.15 -101.00 100.23
C GLY A 28 -52.54 -99.61 100.04
N LEU A 29 -51.71 -99.15 100.99
CA LEU A 29 -50.98 -97.89 100.85
C LEU A 29 -49.98 -97.90 99.67
N ALA A 30 -49.35 -99.04 99.39
CA ALA A 30 -48.46 -99.19 98.24
C ALA A 30 -49.22 -99.17 96.91
N GLU A 31 -50.42 -99.74 96.86
CA GLU A 31 -51.33 -99.70 95.72
C GLU A 31 -51.89 -98.30 95.48
N GLU A 32 -52.33 -97.60 96.52
CA GLU A 32 -52.76 -96.19 96.45
C GLU A 32 -51.62 -95.27 95.98
N LEU A 33 -50.40 -95.49 96.50
CA LEU A 33 -49.20 -94.77 96.05
C LEU A 33 -48.88 -95.09 94.59
N ARG A 34 -49.09 -96.34 94.14
CA ARG A 34 -48.94 -96.72 92.73
C ARG A 34 -49.96 -96.03 91.85
N HIS A 35 -51.24 -96.06 92.20
CA HIS A 35 -52.30 -95.42 91.43
C HIS A 35 -52.14 -93.90 91.38
N THR A 36 -51.77 -93.25 92.48
CA THR A 36 -51.51 -91.80 92.47
C THR A 36 -50.31 -91.44 91.59
N LYS A 37 -49.23 -92.23 91.63
CA LYS A 37 -48.07 -92.07 90.74
C LYS A 37 -48.43 -92.32 89.28
N GLU A 38 -49.18 -93.38 88.97
CA GLU A 38 -49.64 -93.70 87.62
C GLU A 38 -50.56 -92.60 87.07
N HIS A 39 -51.47 -92.09 87.90
CA HIS A 39 -52.30 -90.94 87.55
C HIS A 39 -51.46 -89.69 87.30
N HIS A 40 -50.49 -89.38 88.17
CA HIS A 40 -49.60 -88.22 87.99
C HIS A 40 -48.74 -88.35 86.72
N LEU A 41 -48.19 -89.53 86.45
CA LEU A 41 -47.45 -89.80 85.22
C LEU A 41 -48.34 -89.69 83.99
N SER A 42 -49.60 -90.14 84.07
CA SER A 42 -50.58 -89.99 83.00
C SER A 42 -50.91 -88.53 82.72
N VAL A 43 -51.14 -87.72 83.77
CA VAL A 43 -51.39 -86.27 83.65
C VAL A 43 -50.17 -85.56 83.06
N LEU A 44 -48.97 -85.81 83.59
CA LEU A 44 -47.73 -85.21 83.08
C LEU A 44 -47.45 -85.59 81.62
N ASN A 45 -47.68 -86.85 81.24
CA ASN A 45 -47.53 -87.27 79.85
C ASN A 45 -48.56 -86.59 78.95
N ARG A 46 -49.78 -86.40 79.42
CA ARG A 46 -50.82 -85.67 78.67
C ARG A 46 -50.45 -84.19 78.50
N GLU A 47 -50.05 -83.52 79.57
CA GLU A 47 -49.57 -82.13 79.52
C GLU A 47 -48.36 -81.97 78.61
N LYS A 48 -47.41 -82.92 78.65
CA LYS A 48 -46.26 -82.93 77.74
C LYS A 48 -46.70 -83.02 76.28
N VAL A 49 -47.61 -83.95 75.96
CA VAL A 49 -48.14 -84.11 74.60
C VAL A 49 -48.87 -82.85 74.15
N ASP A 50 -49.68 -82.24 75.02
CA ASP A 50 -50.40 -81.00 74.71
C ASP A 50 -49.43 -79.83 74.45
N LEU A 51 -48.34 -79.71 75.22
CA LEU A 51 -47.29 -78.73 75.00
C LEU A 51 -46.51 -78.98 73.70
N GLU A 52 -46.18 -80.24 73.39
CA GLU A 52 -45.52 -80.60 72.13
C GLU A 52 -46.40 -80.26 70.92
N ASN A 53 -47.70 -80.53 71.00
CA ASN A 53 -48.66 -80.16 69.95
C ASN A 53 -48.76 -78.63 69.77
N GLN A 54 -48.78 -77.86 70.87
CA GLN A 54 -48.80 -76.39 70.79
C GLN A 54 -47.52 -75.85 70.15
N LEU A 55 -46.37 -76.40 70.55
CA LEU A 55 -45.07 -76.04 69.98
C LEU A 55 -45.02 -76.31 68.47
N GLU A 56 -45.52 -77.48 68.04
CA GLU A 56 -45.57 -77.84 66.62
C GLU A 56 -46.43 -76.87 65.81
N VAL A 57 -47.63 -76.55 66.31
CA VAL A 57 -48.52 -75.56 65.67
C VAL A 57 -47.88 -74.16 65.59
N GLU A 58 -47.20 -73.71 66.65
CA GLU A 58 -46.49 -72.42 66.63
C GLU A 58 -45.32 -72.43 65.64
N GLN A 59 -44.55 -73.51 65.59
CA GLN A 59 -43.45 -73.67 64.65
C GLN A 59 -43.95 -73.66 63.21
N GLU A 60 -45.01 -74.43 62.91
CA GLU A 60 -45.66 -74.42 61.59
C GLU A 60 -46.17 -73.03 61.22
N PHE A 61 -46.78 -72.31 62.17
CA PHE A 61 -47.23 -70.94 61.94
C PHE A 61 -46.08 -69.99 61.58
N ILE A 62 -44.96 -70.07 62.32
CA ILE A 62 -43.76 -69.25 62.05
C ILE A 62 -43.16 -69.62 60.69
N VAL A 63 -42.99 -70.91 60.40
CA VAL A 63 -42.46 -71.38 59.11
C VAL A 63 -43.34 -70.90 57.96
N ASN A 64 -44.66 -71.06 58.06
CA ASN A 64 -45.59 -70.57 57.05
C ASN A 64 -45.51 -69.06 56.84
N LYS A 65 -45.34 -68.27 57.92
CA LYS A 65 -45.17 -66.81 57.83
C LYS A 65 -43.85 -66.43 57.16
N LEU A 66 -42.75 -67.10 57.50
CA LEU A 66 -41.44 -66.88 56.90
C LEU A 66 -41.42 -67.29 55.42
N MET A 67 -42.03 -68.41 55.07
CA MET A 67 -42.16 -68.87 53.68
C MET A 67 -42.93 -67.86 52.83
N LYS A 68 -44.06 -67.34 53.32
CA LYS A 68 -44.81 -66.27 52.64
C LYS A 68 -43.96 -65.01 52.47
N ARG A 69 -43.19 -64.62 53.49
CA ARG A 69 -42.31 -63.44 53.42
C ARG A 69 -41.16 -63.65 52.42
N LEU A 70 -40.58 -64.84 52.39
CA LEU A 70 -39.51 -65.20 51.48
C LEU A 70 -40.00 -65.23 50.03
N GLU A 71 -41.19 -65.78 49.80
CA GLU A 71 -41.83 -65.78 48.47
C GLU A 71 -42.14 -64.35 48.01
N GLN A 72 -42.70 -63.51 48.88
CA GLN A 72 -42.91 -62.10 48.58
C GLN A 72 -41.59 -61.39 48.21
N LEU A 73 -40.53 -61.60 48.99
CA LEU A 73 -39.22 -61.02 48.72
C LEU A 73 -38.61 -61.51 47.39
N LYS A 74 -38.81 -62.78 47.04
CA LYS A 74 -38.39 -63.32 45.73
C LYS A 74 -39.14 -62.66 44.59
N GLN A 75 -40.46 -62.51 44.73
CA GLN A 75 -41.29 -61.85 43.72
C GLN A 75 -40.91 -60.38 43.55
N ASP A 76 -40.70 -59.66 44.66
CA ASP A 76 -40.31 -58.24 44.61
C ASP A 76 -38.91 -58.08 44.02
N LYS A 77 -37.97 -58.96 44.35
CA LYS A 77 -36.63 -58.99 43.72
C LYS A 77 -36.72 -59.24 42.22
N GLN A 78 -37.55 -60.18 41.78
CA GLN A 78 -37.72 -60.47 40.35
C GLN A 78 -38.35 -59.30 39.61
N LYS A 79 -39.37 -58.65 40.19
CA LYS A 79 -39.99 -57.44 39.61
C LYS A 79 -38.97 -56.33 39.45
N LEU A 80 -38.19 -56.04 40.50
CA LEU A 80 -37.16 -55.00 40.46
C LEU A 80 -36.08 -55.32 39.43
N ALA A 81 -35.64 -56.57 39.33
CA ALA A 81 -34.69 -57.00 38.31
C ALA A 81 -35.22 -56.75 36.89
N ASN A 82 -36.48 -57.13 36.63
CA ASN A 82 -37.10 -56.89 35.33
C ASN A 82 -37.24 -55.38 35.04
N GLU A 83 -37.66 -54.57 36.01
CA GLU A 83 -37.79 -53.12 35.85
C GLU A 83 -36.45 -52.46 35.51
N VAL A 84 -35.37 -52.86 36.18
CA VAL A 84 -34.01 -52.40 35.89
C VAL A 84 -33.58 -52.81 34.48
N GLU A 85 -33.79 -54.06 34.09
CA GLU A 85 -33.48 -54.53 32.73
C GLU A 85 -34.21 -53.71 31.66
N PHE A 86 -35.52 -53.45 31.85
CA PHE A 86 -36.29 -52.63 30.92
C PHE A 86 -35.81 -51.18 30.85
N GLU A 87 -35.47 -50.58 31.99
CA GLU A 87 -34.97 -49.21 32.04
C GLU A 87 -33.57 -49.10 31.38
N GLU A 88 -32.69 -50.07 31.62
CA GLU A 88 -31.38 -50.16 30.97
C GLU A 88 -31.52 -50.29 29.45
N GLU A 89 -32.36 -51.20 28.96
CA GLU A 89 -32.62 -51.35 27.53
C GLU A 89 -33.20 -50.06 26.92
N TYR A 90 -34.13 -49.40 27.61
CA TYR A 90 -34.72 -48.15 27.16
C TYR A 90 -33.67 -47.04 27.06
N LEU A 91 -32.84 -46.85 28.10
CA LEU A 91 -31.78 -45.85 28.10
C LEU A 91 -30.76 -46.13 27.00
N VAL A 92 -30.27 -47.36 26.88
CA VAL A 92 -29.27 -47.74 25.87
C VAL A 92 -29.82 -47.47 24.47
N ASN A 93 -31.06 -47.87 24.18
CA ASN A 93 -31.68 -47.66 22.88
C ASN A 93 -31.86 -46.16 22.56
N ASN A 94 -32.32 -45.37 23.53
CA ASN A 94 -32.52 -43.93 23.36
C ASN A 94 -31.18 -43.21 23.12
N LEU A 95 -30.18 -43.51 23.93
CA LEU A 95 -28.83 -42.96 23.79
C LEU A 95 -28.20 -43.36 22.46
N GLN A 96 -28.33 -44.61 22.04
CA GLN A 96 -27.81 -45.08 20.76
C GLN A 96 -28.47 -44.35 19.58
N LYS A 97 -29.80 -44.19 19.60
CA LYS A 97 -30.52 -43.40 18.59
C LYS A 97 -30.04 -41.95 18.57
N ARG A 98 -29.88 -41.33 19.73
CA ARG A 98 -29.43 -39.94 19.82
C ARG A 98 -28.00 -39.76 19.32
N LEU A 99 -27.12 -40.72 19.63
CA LEU A 99 -25.75 -40.74 19.15
C LEU A 99 -25.69 -40.91 17.63
N GLN A 100 -26.50 -41.81 17.06
CA GLN A 100 -26.62 -41.96 15.62
C GLN A 100 -27.13 -40.68 14.93
N GLN A 101 -28.14 -40.02 15.51
CA GLN A 101 -28.62 -38.73 15.02
C GLN A 101 -27.51 -37.68 15.02
N LEU A 102 -26.82 -37.49 16.15
CA LEU A 102 -25.71 -36.54 16.25
C LEU A 102 -24.58 -36.85 15.27
N ASN A 103 -24.25 -38.13 15.07
CA ASN A 103 -23.22 -38.52 14.12
C ASN A 103 -23.65 -38.21 12.67
N SER A 104 -24.93 -38.43 12.35
CA SER A 104 -25.46 -38.07 11.03
C SER A 104 -25.49 -36.56 10.80
N GLU A 105 -25.87 -35.78 11.81
CA GLU A 105 -25.84 -34.31 11.77
C GLU A 105 -24.42 -33.79 11.61
N LYS A 106 -23.46 -34.37 12.35
CA LYS A 106 -22.04 -34.06 12.23
C LYS A 106 -21.54 -34.28 10.81
N VAL A 107 -21.76 -35.47 10.23
CA VAL A 107 -21.32 -35.79 8.86
C VAL A 107 -21.96 -34.85 7.84
N ASN A 108 -23.25 -34.52 8.01
CA ASN A 108 -23.93 -33.57 7.13
C ASN A 108 -23.34 -32.15 7.23
N LEU A 109 -22.98 -31.70 8.43
CA LEU A 109 -22.35 -30.40 8.63
C LEU A 109 -20.92 -30.37 8.07
N GLU A 110 -20.14 -31.43 8.27
CA GLU A 110 -18.81 -31.57 7.69
C GLU A 110 -18.87 -31.52 6.16
N SER A 111 -19.79 -32.26 5.54
CA SER A 111 -19.98 -32.24 4.08
C SER A 111 -20.39 -30.86 3.55
N LYS A 112 -21.31 -30.16 4.24
CA LYS A 112 -21.68 -28.78 3.87
C LYS A 112 -20.50 -27.83 3.97
N LEU A 113 -19.71 -27.95 5.04
CA LEU A 113 -18.53 -27.11 5.25
C LEU A 113 -17.49 -27.35 4.16
N GLU A 114 -17.24 -28.59 3.77
CA GLU A 114 -16.32 -28.94 2.68
C GLU A 114 -16.76 -28.30 1.36
N VAL A 115 -18.05 -28.40 1.01
CA VAL A 115 -18.60 -27.79 -0.21
C VAL A 115 -18.49 -26.26 -0.19
N GLU A 116 -18.79 -25.62 0.94
CA GLU A 116 -18.63 -24.17 1.08
C GLU A 116 -17.17 -23.73 0.98
N GLN A 117 -16.25 -24.47 1.60
CA GLN A 117 -14.81 -24.22 1.51
C GLN A 117 -14.32 -24.37 0.07
N GLU A 118 -14.70 -25.44 -0.62
CA GLU A 118 -14.35 -25.65 -2.03
C GLU A 118 -14.89 -24.51 -2.91
N TYR A 119 -16.14 -24.08 -2.70
CA TYR A 119 -16.71 -22.95 -3.42
C TYR A 119 -15.92 -21.65 -3.18
N ILE A 120 -15.56 -21.35 -1.93
CA ILE A 120 -14.79 -20.15 -1.57
C ILE A 120 -13.41 -20.20 -2.21
N VAL A 121 -12.70 -21.33 -2.10
CA VAL A 121 -11.36 -21.53 -2.69
C VAL A 121 -11.41 -21.34 -4.19
N ASN A 122 -12.35 -22.00 -4.88
CA ASN A 122 -12.51 -21.88 -6.33
C ASN A 122 -12.83 -20.43 -6.76
N LYS A 123 -13.67 -19.73 -5.99
CA LYS A 123 -14.00 -18.32 -6.26
C LYS A 123 -12.80 -17.39 -6.07
N LEU A 124 -12.00 -17.61 -5.04
CA LEU A 124 -10.80 -16.83 -4.78
C LEU A 124 -9.70 -17.12 -5.80
N GLN A 125 -9.51 -18.38 -6.20
CA GLN A 125 -8.58 -18.76 -7.25
C GLN A 125 -8.91 -18.07 -8.58
N LYS A 126 -10.18 -18.11 -9.02
CA LYS A 126 -10.62 -17.40 -10.24
C LYS A 126 -10.33 -15.90 -10.18
N LYS A 127 -10.64 -15.24 -9.06
CA LYS A 127 -10.32 -13.82 -8.88
C LYS A 127 -8.82 -13.54 -8.91
N LEU A 128 -8.01 -14.43 -8.34
CA LEU A 128 -6.56 -14.30 -8.33
C LEU A 128 -5.98 -14.47 -9.74
N GLU A 129 -6.51 -15.41 -10.52
CA GLU A 129 -6.17 -15.60 -11.93
C GLU A 129 -6.56 -14.38 -12.78
N GLU A 130 -7.79 -13.87 -12.62
CA GLU A 130 -8.26 -12.65 -13.28
C GLU A 130 -7.35 -11.45 -13.00
N LEU A 131 -7.04 -11.19 -11.72
CA LEU A 131 -6.13 -10.10 -11.33
C LEU A 131 -4.71 -10.32 -11.84
N SER A 132 -4.23 -11.56 -11.88
CA SER A 132 -2.91 -11.90 -12.41
C SER A 132 -2.81 -11.64 -13.91
N MET A 133 -3.86 -11.99 -14.67
CA MET A 133 -3.96 -11.68 -16.10
C MET A 133 -4.04 -10.18 -16.35
N GLU A 134 -4.87 -9.45 -15.60
CA GLU A 134 -4.98 -8.00 -15.72
C GLU A 134 -3.66 -7.30 -15.42
N LYS A 135 -2.97 -7.70 -14.34
CA LYS A 135 -1.63 -7.19 -14.00
C LYS A 135 -0.62 -7.44 -15.12
N SER A 136 -0.65 -8.64 -15.72
CA SER A 136 0.25 -8.98 -16.82
C SER A 136 -0.04 -8.14 -18.07
N LYS A 137 -1.32 -7.92 -18.38
CA LYS A 137 -1.75 -7.04 -19.47
C LYS A 137 -1.32 -5.59 -19.26
N LEU A 138 -1.55 -5.04 -18.07
CA LEU A 138 -1.14 -3.68 -17.73
C LEU A 138 0.38 -3.52 -17.77
N ASN A 139 1.14 -4.54 -17.39
CA ASN A 139 2.60 -4.50 -17.51
C ASN A 139 3.06 -4.47 -18.97
N LEU A 140 2.40 -5.21 -19.87
CA LEU A 140 2.69 -5.15 -21.30
C LEU A 140 2.35 -3.77 -21.87
N GLU A 141 1.15 -3.26 -21.58
CA GLU A 141 0.73 -1.91 -22.00
C GLU A 141 1.69 -0.82 -21.47
N LYS A 142 2.15 -0.95 -20.23
CA LYS A 142 3.13 -0.04 -19.64
C LYS A 142 4.44 -0.06 -20.43
N VAL A 143 4.98 -1.24 -20.74
CA VAL A 143 6.23 -1.38 -21.50
C VAL A 143 6.07 -0.80 -22.91
N ASP A 144 4.92 -1.03 -23.56
CA ASP A 144 4.64 -0.46 -24.88
C ASP A 144 4.60 1.07 -24.86
N LEU A 145 3.98 1.66 -23.84
CA LEU A 145 3.95 3.11 -23.65
C LEU A 145 5.32 3.69 -23.32
N GLU A 146 6.12 2.99 -22.50
CA GLU A 146 7.51 3.38 -22.21
C GLU A 146 8.35 3.38 -23.50
N ASN A 147 8.24 2.33 -24.33
CA ASN A 147 8.92 2.25 -25.63
C ASN A 147 8.49 3.37 -26.59
N GLN A 148 7.19 3.69 -26.65
CA GLN A 148 6.67 4.79 -27.47
C GLN A 148 7.22 6.14 -27.00
N LEU A 149 7.23 6.37 -25.68
CA LEU A 149 7.75 7.59 -25.09
C LEU A 149 9.25 7.76 -25.36
N GLU A 150 10.03 6.70 -25.24
CA GLU A 150 11.47 6.70 -25.56
C GLU A 150 11.70 7.05 -27.04
N ALA A 151 10.94 6.45 -27.95
CA ALA A 151 11.04 6.74 -29.39
C ALA A 151 10.69 8.20 -29.71
N GLU A 152 9.65 8.76 -29.09
CA GLU A 152 9.29 10.17 -29.25
C GLU A 152 10.37 11.11 -28.70
N GLN A 153 10.91 10.80 -27.52
CA GLN A 153 12.00 11.57 -26.92
C GLN A 153 13.23 11.55 -27.82
N GLU A 154 13.64 10.38 -28.31
CA GLU A 154 14.76 10.25 -29.23
C GLU A 154 14.53 11.04 -30.52
N TYR A 155 13.32 10.98 -31.09
CA TYR A 155 12.96 11.76 -32.27
C TYR A 155 13.07 13.27 -32.03
N ILE A 156 12.56 13.77 -30.91
CA ILE A 156 12.62 15.19 -30.53
C ILE A 156 14.08 15.62 -30.34
N VAL A 157 14.88 14.85 -29.60
CA VAL A 157 16.30 15.14 -29.35
C VAL A 157 17.06 15.20 -30.67
N ASN A 158 16.90 14.21 -31.54
CA ASN A 158 17.52 14.17 -32.86
C ASN A 158 17.12 15.37 -33.73
N LYS A 159 15.85 15.78 -33.69
CA LYS A 159 15.34 16.93 -34.44
C LYS A 159 15.95 18.24 -33.93
N LEU A 160 15.97 18.44 -32.60
CA LEU A 160 16.53 19.63 -31.98
C LEU A 160 18.05 19.71 -32.18
N GLN A 161 18.76 18.60 -32.03
CA GLN A 161 20.19 18.53 -32.28
C GLN A 161 20.54 18.96 -33.71
N LYS A 162 19.81 18.45 -34.72
CA LYS A 162 19.99 18.87 -36.13
C LYS A 162 19.74 20.37 -36.32
N GLN A 163 18.73 20.94 -35.66
CA GLN A 163 18.45 22.37 -35.71
C GLN A 163 19.57 23.21 -35.07
N VAL A 164 20.06 22.78 -33.89
CA VAL A 164 21.19 23.43 -33.20
C VAL A 164 22.45 23.38 -34.05
N GLU A 165 22.77 22.24 -34.68
CA GLU A 165 23.91 22.12 -35.58
C GLU A 165 23.78 23.03 -36.82
N LYS A 166 22.58 23.11 -37.40
CA LYS A 166 22.29 23.99 -38.54
C LYS A 166 22.51 25.47 -38.16
N LEU A 167 21.88 25.93 -37.08
CA LEU A 167 22.06 27.29 -36.57
C LEU A 167 23.52 27.57 -36.17
N GLY A 168 24.21 26.57 -35.61
CA GLY A 168 25.63 26.65 -35.28
C GLY A 168 26.53 26.78 -36.50
N ARG A 169 26.17 26.19 -37.66
CA ARG A 169 26.86 26.41 -38.95
C ARG A 169 26.59 27.82 -39.47
N GLU A 170 25.33 28.25 -39.50
CA GLU A 170 24.94 29.58 -39.98
C GLU A 170 25.61 30.69 -39.18
N LYS A 171 25.61 30.59 -37.83
CA LYS A 171 26.31 31.53 -36.96
C LYS A 171 27.80 31.63 -37.26
N ARG A 172 28.48 30.50 -37.55
CA ARG A 172 29.90 30.48 -37.92
C ARG A 172 30.15 31.12 -39.29
N ASN A 173 29.28 30.86 -40.26
CA ASN A 173 29.40 31.49 -41.59
C ASN A 173 29.19 33.00 -41.50
N LEU A 174 28.13 33.45 -40.83
CA LEU A 174 27.88 34.87 -40.59
C LEU A 174 29.01 35.55 -39.81
N ALA A 175 29.64 34.85 -38.85
CA ALA A 175 30.80 35.38 -38.14
C ALA A 175 32.01 35.56 -39.07
N LYS A 176 32.25 34.64 -40.01
CA LYS A 176 33.30 34.77 -41.03
C LYS A 176 33.01 35.93 -41.98
N GLU A 177 31.82 35.99 -42.55
CA GLU A 177 31.39 37.08 -43.43
C GLU A 177 31.50 38.44 -42.74
N LYS A 178 31.07 38.53 -41.46
CA LYS A 178 31.24 39.75 -40.66
C LYS A 178 32.71 40.14 -40.52
N SER A 179 33.60 39.19 -40.25
CA SER A 179 35.04 39.45 -40.14
C SER A 179 35.64 39.90 -41.48
N GLU A 180 35.21 39.31 -42.59
CA GLU A 180 35.66 39.67 -43.94
C GLU A 180 35.19 41.08 -44.34
N LEU A 181 33.91 41.39 -44.10
CA LEU A 181 33.36 42.73 -44.32
C LEU A 181 34.04 43.78 -43.44
N GLN A 182 34.33 43.44 -42.17
CA GLN A 182 35.11 44.33 -41.29
C GLN A 182 36.49 44.62 -41.88
N ARG A 183 37.19 43.61 -42.43
CA ARG A 183 38.48 43.81 -43.12
C ARG A 183 38.33 44.70 -44.35
N GLN A 184 37.31 44.46 -45.18
CA GLN A 184 37.06 45.30 -46.36
C GLN A 184 36.79 46.76 -45.99
N VAL A 185 36.02 46.99 -44.92
CA VAL A 185 35.76 48.35 -44.41
C VAL A 185 37.05 49.02 -43.94
N THR A 186 37.94 48.30 -43.24
CA THR A 186 39.24 48.86 -42.83
C THR A 186 40.15 49.17 -44.02
N ASP A 187 40.18 48.29 -45.03
CA ASP A 187 41.00 48.48 -46.23
C ASP A 187 40.51 49.68 -47.06
N LEU A 188 39.19 49.81 -47.23
CA LEU A 188 38.58 50.95 -47.92
C LEU A 188 38.80 52.26 -47.15
N ALA A 189 38.68 52.26 -45.82
CA ALA A 189 38.98 53.42 -45.00
C ALA A 189 40.44 53.89 -45.19
N ALA A 190 41.40 52.96 -45.18
CA ALA A 190 42.81 53.28 -45.44
C ALA A 190 43.04 53.83 -46.86
N SER A 191 42.33 53.30 -47.86
CA SER A 191 42.37 53.80 -49.24
C SER A 191 41.83 55.24 -49.34
N VAL A 192 40.70 55.52 -48.68
CA VAL A 192 40.13 56.88 -48.61
C VAL A 192 41.10 57.85 -47.94
N ASP A 193 41.72 57.46 -46.83
CA ASP A 193 42.71 58.29 -46.15
C ASP A 193 43.93 58.59 -47.01
N LYS A 194 44.39 57.60 -47.80
CA LYS A 194 45.48 57.79 -48.76
C LYS A 194 45.08 58.77 -49.86
N LEU A 195 43.93 58.56 -50.50
CA LEU A 195 43.43 59.46 -51.55
C LEU A 195 43.21 60.88 -51.04
N ASN A 196 42.78 61.06 -49.79
CA ASN A 196 42.66 62.37 -49.17
C ASN A 196 44.03 63.05 -48.99
N ARG A 197 45.07 62.31 -48.57
CA ARG A 197 46.45 62.85 -48.49
C ARG A 197 46.98 63.24 -49.87
N ASP A 198 46.78 62.36 -50.85
CA ASP A 198 47.21 62.59 -52.24
C ASP A 198 46.49 63.81 -52.82
N LYS A 199 45.18 63.97 -52.54
CA LYS A 199 44.38 65.14 -52.91
C LYS A 199 44.96 66.42 -52.32
N ILE A 200 45.20 66.46 -51.01
CA ILE A 200 45.77 67.64 -50.33
C ILE A 200 47.16 67.97 -50.91
N ALA A 201 47.99 66.96 -51.18
CA ALA A 201 49.31 67.17 -51.76
C ALA A 201 49.24 67.79 -53.17
N LEU A 202 48.31 67.31 -54.01
CA LEU A 202 48.06 67.88 -55.33
C LEU A 202 47.50 69.30 -55.25
N GLU A 203 46.57 69.57 -54.33
CA GLU A 203 46.04 70.91 -54.09
C GLU A 203 47.16 71.89 -53.70
N ASN A 204 48.02 71.52 -52.75
CA ASN A 204 49.18 72.34 -52.36
C ASN A 204 50.17 72.55 -53.52
N GLN A 205 50.43 71.51 -54.32
CA GLN A 205 51.32 71.61 -55.48
C GLN A 205 50.75 72.56 -56.54
N MET A 206 49.44 72.48 -56.80
CA MET A 206 48.75 73.40 -57.70
C MET A 206 48.81 74.84 -57.18
N GLU A 207 48.52 75.07 -55.90
CA GLU A 207 48.61 76.40 -55.29
C GLU A 207 50.03 76.99 -55.45
N MET A 208 51.08 76.19 -55.21
CA MET A 208 52.47 76.62 -55.43
C MET A 208 52.78 76.95 -56.91
N GLU A 209 52.24 76.18 -57.86
CA GLU A 209 52.42 76.44 -59.29
C GLU A 209 51.67 77.69 -59.73
N GLU A 210 50.44 77.88 -59.26
CA GLU A 210 49.61 79.08 -59.47
C GLU A 210 50.33 80.32 -58.93
N GLU A 211 50.78 80.30 -57.68
CA GLU A 211 51.59 81.38 -57.08
C GLU A 211 52.87 81.63 -57.91
N GLY A 212 53.54 80.56 -58.38
CA GLY A 212 54.71 80.65 -59.23
C GLY A 212 54.43 81.34 -60.58
N ILE A 213 53.30 81.04 -61.21
CA ILE A 213 52.86 81.69 -62.46
C ILE A 213 52.52 83.16 -62.20
N VAL A 214 51.71 83.44 -61.17
CA VAL A 214 51.31 84.80 -60.79
C VAL A 214 52.55 85.66 -60.53
N ASN A 215 53.52 85.16 -59.75
CA ASN A 215 54.77 85.86 -59.48
C ASN A 215 55.60 86.12 -60.76
N ARG A 216 55.64 85.17 -61.70
CA ARG A 216 56.33 85.37 -63.00
C ARG A 216 55.64 86.45 -63.84
N LEU A 217 54.31 86.38 -63.95
CA LEU A 217 53.51 87.36 -64.70
C LEU A 217 53.62 88.76 -64.08
N GLN A 218 53.59 88.86 -62.75
CA GLN A 218 53.73 90.13 -62.04
C GLN A 218 55.11 90.76 -62.32
N ARG A 219 56.19 89.98 -62.29
CA ARG A 219 57.53 90.48 -62.68
C ARG A 219 57.59 90.92 -64.13
N GLN A 220 56.96 90.19 -65.06
CA GLN A 220 56.90 90.59 -66.47
C GLN A 220 56.11 91.90 -66.65
N LEU A 221 55.00 92.07 -65.93
CA LEU A 221 54.22 93.30 -65.90
C LEU A 221 55.04 94.46 -65.31
N GLU A 222 55.75 94.26 -64.20
CA GLU A 222 56.63 95.28 -63.61
C GLU A 222 57.74 95.69 -64.58
N GLN A 223 58.36 94.73 -65.27
CA GLN A 223 59.36 95.00 -66.30
C GLN A 223 58.76 95.80 -67.46
N LEU A 224 57.59 95.40 -67.99
CA LEU A 224 56.87 96.13 -69.03
C LEU A 224 56.54 97.55 -68.58
N MET A 225 55.97 97.72 -67.39
CA MET A 225 55.63 99.03 -66.81
C MET A 225 56.87 99.91 -66.62
N SER A 226 58.00 99.35 -66.18
CA SER A 226 59.26 100.09 -66.09
C SER A 226 59.77 100.52 -67.46
N GLY A 227 59.64 99.67 -68.47
CA GLY A 227 59.95 99.98 -69.86
C GLY A 227 59.05 101.07 -70.44
N TYR A 228 57.74 101.00 -70.17
CA TYR A 228 56.78 102.04 -70.55
C TYR A 228 57.10 103.37 -69.89
N ARG A 229 57.37 103.41 -68.58
CA ARG A 229 57.80 104.64 -67.89
C ARG A 229 59.07 105.25 -68.48
N LEU A 230 60.04 104.41 -68.85
CA LEU A 230 61.27 104.88 -69.52
C LEU A 230 60.97 105.47 -70.90
N MET A 231 60.06 104.85 -71.67
CA MET A 231 59.64 105.35 -72.97
C MET A 231 58.80 106.63 -72.85
N GLU A 232 57.90 106.71 -71.88
CA GLU A 232 57.17 107.93 -71.52
C GLU A 232 58.16 109.04 -71.18
N GLN A 233 59.16 108.78 -70.33
CA GLN A 233 60.19 109.76 -69.98
C GLN A 233 60.99 110.22 -71.21
N LYS A 234 61.31 109.31 -72.15
CA LYS A 234 61.96 109.66 -73.42
C LYS A 234 61.07 110.49 -74.33
N LEU A 235 59.77 110.19 -74.40
CA LEU A 235 58.79 110.95 -75.17
C LEU A 235 58.59 112.36 -74.59
N GLU A 236 58.55 112.47 -73.26
CA GLU A 236 58.49 113.75 -72.54
C GLU A 236 59.73 114.60 -72.82
N THR A 237 60.94 114.01 -72.87
CA THR A 237 62.16 114.74 -73.25
C THR A 237 62.20 115.17 -74.72
N CYS A 238 61.40 114.55 -75.59
CA CYS A 238 61.26 114.89 -77.01
C CYS A 238 60.07 115.83 -77.29
N GLY A 239 59.42 116.38 -76.26
CA GLY A 239 58.36 117.39 -76.41
C GLY A 239 56.96 116.81 -76.72
N PHE A 240 56.73 115.51 -76.52
CA PHE A 240 55.42 114.89 -76.69
C PHE A 240 54.86 114.43 -75.34
N SER A 241 53.69 114.96 -74.96
CA SER A 241 52.99 114.60 -73.73
C SER A 241 52.01 113.46 -74.01
N ALA A 242 52.11 112.36 -73.26
CA ALA A 242 51.20 111.21 -73.35
C ALA A 242 49.73 111.57 -73.02
N LYS A 243 49.45 112.79 -72.53
CA LYS A 243 48.10 113.29 -72.24
C LYS A 243 47.33 113.76 -73.48
N ASP A 244 47.99 113.88 -74.64
CA ASP A 244 47.38 114.37 -75.89
C ASP A 244 46.82 113.25 -76.79
N LEU A 245 47.06 111.98 -76.42
CA LEU A 245 46.43 110.82 -77.06
C LEU A 245 45.17 110.47 -76.27
N GLY A 246 44.01 110.74 -76.87
CA GLY A 246 42.69 110.44 -76.31
C GLY A 246 42.53 108.97 -75.90
N PRO A 247 41.46 108.62 -75.16
CA PRO A 247 41.30 107.27 -74.60
C PRO A 247 41.34 106.21 -75.69
N LEU A 248 42.30 105.29 -75.59
CA LEU A 248 42.32 104.09 -76.42
C LEU A 248 41.11 103.23 -76.04
N ALA A 249 40.30 102.88 -77.04
CA ALA A 249 39.19 101.96 -76.89
C ALA A 249 39.72 100.60 -76.46
N ILE A 250 39.55 100.26 -75.18
CA ILE A 250 39.77 98.90 -74.70
C ILE A 250 38.55 98.10 -75.15
N ASP A 251 38.75 97.20 -76.11
CA ASP A 251 37.75 96.24 -76.53
C ASP A 251 37.58 95.20 -75.39
N ASN A 252 36.56 95.41 -74.56
CA ASN A 252 36.23 94.57 -73.40
C ASN A 252 35.60 93.23 -73.83
N ASN A 253 36.24 92.48 -74.72
CA ASN A 253 35.75 91.15 -75.14
C ASN A 253 36.59 90.00 -74.58
N THR A 254 37.04 90.12 -73.32
CA THR A 254 37.61 88.99 -72.57
C THR A 254 36.60 88.55 -71.51
N GLU A 255 35.57 87.83 -71.94
CA GLU A 255 34.68 87.11 -71.04
C GLU A 255 35.47 85.93 -70.46
N TRP A 256 35.99 86.09 -69.24
CA TRP A 256 36.60 85.01 -68.48
C TRP A 256 35.52 84.00 -68.09
N VAL A 257 35.27 83.01 -68.96
CA VAL A 257 34.43 81.86 -68.65
C VAL A 257 35.20 80.96 -67.67
N TYR A 258 35.17 81.30 -66.38
CA TYR A 258 35.43 80.33 -65.32
C TYR A 258 34.26 79.33 -65.30
N GLY A 259 34.39 78.30 -66.12
CA GLY A 259 33.48 77.17 -66.19
C GLY A 259 33.47 76.39 -64.88
N ARG A 260 32.49 76.73 -64.04
CA ARG A 260 31.76 75.88 -63.08
C ARG A 260 32.32 74.45 -62.88
N SER A 261 32.75 74.17 -61.65
CA SER A 261 32.93 72.80 -61.14
C SER A 261 31.70 71.92 -61.41
N PRO A 262 31.88 70.67 -61.88
CA PRO A 262 30.79 69.71 -61.97
C PRO A 262 30.19 69.45 -60.59
N LYS A 263 28.90 69.75 -60.44
CA LYS A 263 28.14 69.42 -59.24
C LYS A 263 28.11 67.90 -59.05
N LYS A 264 28.28 67.50 -57.78
CA LYS A 264 27.99 66.18 -57.22
C LYS A 264 26.76 65.56 -57.87
N ALA A 265 26.95 64.39 -58.49
CA ALA A 265 25.87 63.46 -58.78
C ALA A 265 25.38 62.80 -57.47
N ASP A 266 24.10 62.53 -57.45
CA ASP A 266 23.26 62.05 -56.35
C ASP A 266 23.89 61.00 -55.42
N SER A 267 23.97 61.33 -54.14
CA SER A 267 23.81 60.37 -53.05
C SER A 267 22.46 60.64 -52.40
N MET A 268 21.44 59.93 -52.87
CA MET A 268 20.13 59.89 -52.24
C MET A 268 20.29 59.31 -50.82
N ARG A 269 20.26 60.19 -49.82
CA ARG A 269 19.93 59.80 -48.45
C ARG A 269 18.42 59.64 -48.34
N PHE A 270 18.00 58.43 -47.99
CA PHE A 270 17.22 58.16 -46.79
C PHE A 270 16.29 59.30 -46.34
N CYS A 271 15.04 59.27 -46.79
CA CYS A 271 13.91 59.89 -46.12
C CYS A 271 12.91 58.80 -45.73
N GLY A 272 12.68 58.69 -44.41
CA GLY A 272 11.71 57.79 -43.84
C GLY A 272 10.29 58.11 -44.29
N ALA A 273 9.62 57.10 -44.85
CA ALA A 273 8.18 57.10 -45.01
C ALA A 273 7.54 56.52 -43.75
N ARG A 274 6.99 57.44 -42.95
CA ARG A 274 6.06 57.20 -41.85
C ARG A 274 4.85 56.44 -42.41
N ARG A 275 4.65 55.19 -41.98
CA ARG A 275 3.42 54.42 -42.27
C ARG A 275 2.32 54.85 -41.31
N GLU A 276 1.29 55.48 -41.85
CA GLU A 276 -0.03 55.62 -41.23
C GLU A 276 -0.70 54.24 -41.14
N ARG A 277 -1.24 53.93 -39.96
CA ARG A 277 -2.17 52.81 -39.72
C ARG A 277 -3.58 53.22 -40.13
N PRO A 278 -4.43 52.25 -40.51
CA PRO A 278 -5.77 52.21 -39.99
C PRO A 278 -5.99 51.00 -39.10
N THR A 279 -6.77 51.26 -38.06
CA THR A 279 -7.34 50.33 -37.09
C THR A 279 -8.47 49.50 -37.67
N SER A 280 -8.57 48.26 -37.18
CA SER A 280 -9.79 47.57 -36.71
C SER A 280 -10.10 46.21 -37.35
N ALA A 281 -10.62 45.35 -36.45
CA ALA A 281 -11.44 44.17 -36.64
C ALA A 281 -10.77 42.77 -36.70
N SER A 282 -10.92 42.07 -35.55
CA SER A 282 -11.53 40.73 -35.43
C SER A 282 -10.75 39.49 -35.89
N SER A 283 -10.26 38.69 -34.94
CA SER A 283 -10.99 37.53 -34.37
C SER A 283 -10.04 36.57 -33.64
N ALA A 284 -10.51 36.06 -32.49
CA ALA A 284 -10.33 34.72 -31.89
C ALA A 284 -9.04 33.91 -32.20
N SER A 285 -8.38 33.18 -31.30
CA SER A 285 -8.65 32.68 -29.95
C SER A 285 -7.48 31.74 -29.61
N ALA A 286 -6.79 31.92 -28.47
CA ALA A 286 -5.98 30.89 -27.79
C ALA A 286 -5.45 31.51 -26.48
N SER A 287 -6.03 31.13 -25.34
CA SER A 287 -5.53 30.06 -24.48
C SER A 287 -4.35 30.50 -23.60
N THR A 288 -4.74 31.10 -22.48
CA THR A 288 -4.23 30.94 -21.11
C THR A 288 -2.85 30.28 -20.94
N LEU A 289 -1.86 31.07 -20.55
CA LEU A 289 -0.67 30.62 -19.83
C LEU A 289 -0.58 31.39 -18.51
N LEU A 290 -0.80 30.69 -17.40
CA LEU A 290 -0.50 31.13 -16.04
C LEU A 290 0.97 30.85 -15.72
N PRO A 291 1.66 31.69 -14.93
CA PRO A 291 2.97 31.38 -14.43
C PRO A 291 2.91 30.50 -13.18
N PHE A 292 3.78 29.49 -13.19
CA PHE A 292 4.41 28.80 -12.08
C PHE A 292 4.35 29.55 -10.73
N ARG A 293 3.73 28.92 -9.73
CA ARG A 293 4.09 29.11 -8.32
C ARG A 293 4.12 27.75 -7.62
N ALA A 294 5.25 27.51 -6.96
CA ALA A 294 5.68 26.26 -6.37
C ALA A 294 4.68 25.66 -5.37
N ALA A 295 4.39 24.37 -5.53
CA ALA A 295 3.81 23.53 -4.50
C ALA A 295 4.95 22.96 -3.63
N SER A 296 4.95 23.32 -2.35
CA SER A 296 5.73 22.68 -1.31
C SER A 296 5.15 21.29 -1.03
N LEU A 297 5.90 20.25 -1.39
CA LEU A 297 5.72 18.88 -0.92
C LEU A 297 5.93 18.81 0.59
N GLY A 298 4.95 18.26 1.30
CA GLY A 298 4.99 17.94 2.71
C GLY A 298 4.06 16.77 2.98
N GLU A 299 4.39 15.61 2.41
CA GLU A 299 3.72 14.34 2.69
C GLU A 299 3.95 13.93 4.15
N ALA A 300 2.86 13.86 4.92
CA ALA A 300 2.82 13.16 6.19
C ALA A 300 2.09 11.82 5.98
N TYR A 301 2.85 10.73 5.86
CA TYR A 301 2.34 9.37 6.06
C TYR A 301 2.95 8.79 7.34
N PRO A 302 2.15 8.19 8.24
CA PRO A 302 2.68 7.51 9.42
C PRO A 302 3.26 6.15 9.00
N ARG A 303 4.56 5.96 9.26
CA ARG A 303 5.24 4.66 9.19
C ARG A 303 4.64 3.71 10.22
N SER A 304 3.97 2.66 9.74
CA SER A 304 3.64 1.47 10.52
C SER A 304 4.94 0.83 11.02
N SER A 305 5.05 0.72 12.34
CA SER A 305 6.18 0.13 13.02
C SER A 305 6.07 -1.40 12.94
N PHE A 306 6.75 -2.01 11.98
CA PHE A 306 7.06 -3.44 12.01
C PHE A 306 8.08 -3.68 13.13
N LYS A 307 7.62 -4.11 14.31
CA LYS A 307 8.47 -4.75 15.31
C LYS A 307 8.50 -6.26 15.03
N LYS A 308 9.70 -6.75 14.72
CA LYS A 308 10.07 -8.17 14.67
C LYS A 308 10.43 -8.65 16.09
N ALA A 309 10.11 -9.93 16.34
CA ALA A 309 10.60 -10.82 17.39
C ALA A 309 10.02 -10.64 18.82
N THR A 310 9.26 -11.64 19.27
CA THR A 310 9.77 -12.72 20.15
C THR A 310 8.82 -13.91 20.11
N SER A 311 9.32 -15.05 19.64
CA SER A 311 8.71 -16.38 19.79
C SER A 311 8.92 -16.87 21.23
N ALA A 312 7.84 -17.21 21.92
CA ALA A 312 7.86 -18.02 23.13
C ALA A 312 7.26 -19.40 22.81
N PRO A 313 7.87 -20.52 23.26
CA PRO A 313 7.33 -21.85 23.06
C PRO A 313 6.23 -22.13 24.11
N ILE A 314 5.06 -22.59 23.65
CA ILE A 314 4.05 -23.18 24.52
C ILE A 314 4.32 -24.69 24.54
N ASN A 315 4.85 -25.17 25.66
CA ASN A 315 4.79 -26.57 26.05
C ASN A 315 3.34 -26.89 26.44
N LEU A 316 2.74 -27.90 25.80
CA LEU A 316 1.61 -28.63 26.34
C LEU A 316 1.96 -30.11 26.29
N THR A 317 2.29 -30.62 27.47
CA THR A 317 2.04 -31.99 27.92
C THR A 317 0.56 -32.32 27.88
#